data_AF-A0A4V1TMN2-F1
#
_entry.id   AF-A0A4V1TMN2-F1
#
_cell.length_a   1.000
_cell.length_b   1.000
_cell.length_c   1.000
_cell.angle_alpha   90.00
_cell.angle_beta   90.00
_cell.angle_gamma   90.00
#
_symmetry.space_group_name_H-M   'P 1'
#
loop_
_entity.id
_entity.type
_entity.pdbx_description
1 polymer ?
#
loop_
_entity_poly.entity_id
_entity_poly.type
_entity_poly.pdbx_seq_one_letter_code
_entity_poly.pdbx_strand_id
1 'polypeptide(L)' 'MDEAIYLKLKAIVIRDLLADPHREHFHAKELQSDALTPEYRRAVEEVLEELAAARRARAAAGQSPAQRA' A
#
# COMPACT_ATOMS: atom_id res chain seq x y z
N MET A 1 2.33 4.36 -20.62
CA MET A 1 2.25 4.54 -19.17
C MET A 1 3.19 5.68 -18.79
N ASP A 2 2.69 6.72 -18.11
CA ASP A 2 3.46 7.91 -17.75
C ASP A 2 4.04 7.78 -16.32
N GLU A 3 5.37 7.69 -16.24
CA GLU A 3 6.09 7.48 -14.98
C GLU A 3 5.95 8.67 -14.03
N ALA A 4 5.91 9.91 -14.54
CA ALA A 4 5.77 11.10 -13.70
C ALA A 4 4.37 11.18 -13.08
N ILE A 5 3.35 10.77 -13.83
CA ILE A 5 1.97 10.65 -13.31
C ILE A 5 1.90 9.53 -12.27
N TYR A 6 2.45 8.35 -12.56
CA TYR A 6 2.50 7.24 -11.61
C TYR A 6 3.16 7.64 -10.27
N LEU A 7 4.33 8.28 -10.30
CA LEU A 7 5.03 8.71 -9.07
C LEU A 7 4.20 9.69 -8.24
N LYS A 8 3.50 10.63 -8.91
CA LYS A 8 2.59 11.57 -8.23
C LYS A 8 1.43 10.84 -7.58
N LEU A 9 0.81 9.90 -8.28
CA LEU A 9 -0.32 9.11 -7.76
C LEU A 9 0.12 8.22 -6.60
N LYS A 10 1.28 7.56 -6.70
CA LYS A 10 1.87 6.76 -5.61
C LYS A 10 2.06 7.60 -4.35
N ALA A 11 2.62 8.81 -4.48
CA ALA A 11 2.76 9.73 -3.35
C ALA A 11 1.42 10.17 -2.75
N ILE A 12 0.36 10.32 -3.56
CA ILE A 12 -0.99 10.63 -3.06
C ILE A 12 -1.55 9.47 -2.26
N VAL A 13 -1.51 8.24 -2.78
CA VAL A 13 -2.02 7.04 -2.08
C VAL A 13 -1.29 6.82 -0.76
N ILE A 14 0.04 6.97 -0.73
CA ILE A 14 0.83 6.87 0.50
C ILE A 14 0.37 7.92 1.53
N ARG A 15 0.22 9.19 1.12
CA ARG A 15 -0.23 10.25 2.03
C ARG A 15 -1.63 9.99 2.57
N ASP A 16 -2.53 9.47 1.74
CA ASP A 16 -3.90 9.16 2.13
C ASP A 16 -3.94 8.04 3.19
N LEU A 17 -3.15 6.98 3.00
CA LEU A 17 -3.03 5.88 3.96
C LEU A 17 -2.33 6.27 5.26
N LEU A 18 -1.37 7.20 5.19
CA LEU A 18 -0.74 7.77 6.39
C LEU A 18 -1.72 8.64 7.19
N ALA A 19 -2.61 9.36 6.50
CA ALA A 19 -3.65 10.17 7.13
C ALA A 19 -4.78 9.31 7.72
N ASP A 20 -5.20 8.27 7.01
CA ASP A 20 -6.23 7.33 7.44
C ASP A 20 -5.91 5.89 6.97
N PRO A 21 -5.40 5.03 7.87
CA PRO A 21 -5.11 3.63 7.55
C PRO A 21 -6.32 2.81 7.10
N HIS A 22 -7.55 3.23 7.42
CA HIS A 22 -8.76 2.51 7.00
C HIS A 22 -9.07 2.67 5.50
N ARG A 23 -8.41 3.62 4.81
CA ARG A 23 -8.53 3.80 3.36
C ARG A 23 -7.89 2.70 2.53
N GLU A 24 -7.16 1.79 3.16
CA GLU A 24 -6.67 0.56 2.52
C GLU A 24 -7.81 -0.21 1.82
N HIS A 25 -8.96 -0.36 2.48
CA HIS A 25 -10.13 -1.05 1.91
C HIS A 25 -10.76 -0.30 0.74
N PHE A 26 -10.73 1.04 0.80
CA PHE A 26 -11.21 1.89 -0.29
C PHE A 26 -10.35 1.66 -1.54
N HIS A 27 -9.03 1.79 -1.41
CA HIS A 27 -8.11 1.59 -2.55
C HIS A 27 -8.16 0.16 -3.09
N ALA A 28 -8.26 -0.85 -2.22
CA ALA A 28 -8.42 -2.24 -2.66
C ALA A 28 -9.71 -2.47 -3.46
N LYS A 29 -10.81 -1.79 -3.10
CA LYS A 29 -12.06 -1.82 -3.88
C LYS A 29 -11.91 -1.09 -5.22
N GLU A 30 -11.22 0.04 -5.26
CA GLU A 30 -11.01 0.78 -6.50
C GLU A 30 -10.28 -0.06 -7.55
N LEU A 31 -9.34 -0.93 -7.15
CA LEU A 31 -8.66 -1.85 -8.07
C LEU A 31 -9.62 -2.76 -8.86
N GLN A 32 -10.83 -3.00 -8.35
CA GLN A 32 -11.85 -3.80 -9.02
C GLN A 32 -12.62 -3.00 -10.08
N SER A 33 -12.39 -1.68 -10.18
CA SER A 33 -13.01 -0.82 -11.16
C SER A 33 -12.28 -0.88 -12.51
N ASP A 34 -13.06 -0.98 -13.59
CA ASP A 34 -12.56 -0.95 -14.97
C ASP A 34 -12.16 0.48 -15.43
N ALA A 35 -12.55 1.51 -14.68
CA ALA A 35 -12.32 2.92 -15.04
C ALA A 35 -10.96 3.48 -14.58
N LEU A 36 -10.13 2.66 -13.90
CA LEU A 36 -8.83 3.13 -13.41
C LEU A 36 -7.83 3.29 -14.54
N THR A 37 -7.07 4.38 -14.47
CA THR A 37 -5.89 4.52 -15.33
C THR A 37 -4.84 3.46 -14.94
N PRO A 38 -4.02 2.99 -15.91
CA PRO A 38 -2.92 2.08 -15.61
C PRO A 38 -1.96 2.62 -14.53
N GLU A 39 -1.70 3.93 -14.52
CA GLU A 39 -0.82 4.60 -13.56
C GLU A 39 -1.37 4.54 -12.14
N TYR A 40 -2.68 4.77 -11.96
CA TYR A 40 -3.30 4.71 -10.64
C TYR A 40 -3.37 3.28 -10.13
N ARG A 41 -3.74 2.33 -11.01
CA ARG A 41 -3.79 0.90 -10.67
C ARG A 41 -2.44 0.42 -10.12
N ARG A 42 -1.35 0.67 -10.85
CA ARG A 42 0.01 0.30 -10.41
C ARG A 42 0.39 1.00 -9.10
N ALA A 43 0.09 2.29 -8.97
CA ALA A 43 0.39 3.04 -7.75
C ALA A 43 -0.29 2.41 -6.52
N VAL A 44 -1.56 2.05 -6.62
CA VAL A 44 -2.30 1.41 -5.53
C VAL A 44 -1.77 0.00 -5.25
N GLU A 45 -1.58 -0.83 -6.28
CA GLU A 45 -1.07 -2.21 -6.13
C GLU A 45 0.27 -2.24 -5.39
N GLU A 46 1.25 -1.44 -5.82
CA GLU A 46 2.57 -1.40 -5.19
C GLU A 46 2.53 -0.90 -3.74
N VAL A 47 1.73 0.14 -3.45
CA VAL A 47 1.65 0.69 -2.09
C VAL A 47 1.01 -0.31 -1.13
N LEU A 48 -0.03 -1.02 -1.57
CA LEU A 48 -0.66 -2.07 -0.76
C LEU A 48 0.28 -3.25 -0.52
N GLU A 49 1.07 -3.64 -1.52
CA GLU A 49 2.09 -4.68 -1.37
C GLU A 49 3.18 -4.27 -0.38
N GLU A 50 3.73 -3.06 -0.51
CA GLU A 50 4.73 -2.50 0.41
C GLU A 50 4.20 -2.44 1.86
N LEU A 51 2.94 -2.01 2.04
CA LEU A 51 2.27 -1.98 3.34
C LEU A 51 2.15 -3.39 3.94
N ALA A 52 1.73 -4.38 3.15
CA ALA A 52 1.65 -5.76 3.59
C ALA A 52 3.03 -6.35 3.92
N ALA A 53 4.07 -6.04 3.14
CA ALA A 53 5.45 -6.42 3.42
C ALA A 53 5.95 -5.81 4.74
N ALA A 54 5.71 -4.52 4.98
CA ALA A 54 6.08 -3.84 6.21
C ALA A 54 5.39 -4.45 7.45
N ARG A 55 4.10 -4.80 7.34
CA ARG A 55 3.36 -5.50 8.40
C ARG A 55 3.95 -6.88 8.71
N ARG A 56 4.29 -7.66 7.67
CA ARG A 56 4.94 -8.97 7.82
C ARG A 56 6.31 -8.84 8.48
N ALA A 57 7.13 -7.88 8.06
CA ALA A 57 8.44 -7.62 8.64
C ALA A 57 8.34 -7.25 10.13
N ARG A 58 7.38 -6.39 10.50
CA ARG A 58 7.11 -6.03 11.90
C ARG A 58 6.66 -7.23 12.73
N ALA A 59 5.78 -8.07 12.18
CA ALA A 59 5.31 -9.28 12.85
C ALA A 59 6.45 -10.29 13.08
N ALA A 60 7.38 -10.42 12.12
CA ALA A 60 8.56 -11.27 12.26
C ALA A 60 9.56 -10.72 13.30
N ALA A 61 9.82 -9.40 13.31
CA ALA A 61 10.70 -8.76 14.28
C ALA A 61 10.18 -8.88 15.73
N GLY A 62 8.86 -8.79 15.91
CA GLY A 62 8.17 -8.96 17.19
C GLY A 62 8.15 -10.40 17.74
N GLN A 63 8.52 -11.41 16.94
CA GLN A 63 8.59 -12.82 17.35
C GLN A 63 10.00 -13.25 17.80
N SER A 64 10.88 -12.28 18.08
CA SER A 64 12.23 -12.56 18.56
C SER A 64 12.22 -13.47 19.79
N PRO A 65 13.03 -14.55 19.83
CA PRO A 65 12.95 -15.62 20.84
C PRO A 65 13.26 -15.19 22.28
N ALA A 66 13.59 -13.93 22.54
CA ALA A 66 13.89 -13.37 23.85
C ALA A 66 12.69 -13.32 24.82
N GLN A 67 11.46 -13.61 24.36
CA GLN A 67 10.25 -13.64 25.19
C GLN A 67 9.73 -15.06 25.50
N ARG A 68 10.51 -16.12 25.21
CA ARG A 68 10.16 -17.52 25.54
C ARG A 68 10.94 -18.08 26.74
N ALA A 69 11.64 -17.24 27.51
CA ALA A 69 12.39 -17.65 28.70
C ALA A 69 11.63 -17.29 29.98
#